data_AF-A0A368GL67-F1
#
_entry.id   AF-A0A368GL67-F1
#
_cell.length_a   1.000
_cell.length_b   1.000
_cell.length_c   1.000
_cell.angle_alpha   90.00
_cell.angle_beta   90.00
_cell.angle_gamma   90.00
#
_symmetry.space_group_name_H-M   'P 1'
#
loop_
_entity.id
_entity.type
_entity.pdbx_description
1 polymer ?
#
loop_
_entity_poly.entity_id
_entity_poly.type
_entity_poly.pdbx_seq_one_letter_code
_entity_poly.pdbx_strand_id
1 'polypeptide(L)'
;MLRLFFHSEFFLVLIFVALAIAKSDGSKLPKCPGGCLSGFHCEVIDGVPQCVVDPGPCAAVRCGFNTTCFEFNGKAACCNTTCSAGEVFSECSSYCEPTCEPPTMACIQSCGPPACQCRTGYVRDNGKCVDPKTCSNNEQSGQSYVDEPITPPTPSCKPQCLRGFHCVQLNGNPACVTDKGK
;
A
#
# COMPACT_ATOMS: atom_id res chain seq x y z
N MET A 1 28.49 -56.79 -53.08
CA MET A 1 28.67 -55.33 -53.27
C MET A 1 27.38 -54.54 -53.09
N LEU A 2 26.50 -54.88 -52.12
CA LEU A 2 25.26 -54.11 -51.89
C LEU A 2 24.89 -54.03 -50.40
N ARG A 3 25.88 -53.89 -49.53
CA ARG A 3 25.69 -53.57 -48.09
C ARG A 3 26.19 -52.17 -47.71
N LEU A 4 26.74 -51.42 -48.67
CA LEU A 4 27.27 -50.07 -48.45
C LEU A 4 26.27 -48.95 -48.85
N PHE A 5 25.22 -49.27 -49.60
CA PHE A 5 24.24 -48.27 -50.05
C PHE A 5 23.17 -47.92 -49.00
N PHE A 6 22.79 -48.86 -48.13
CA PHE A 6 21.72 -48.62 -47.13
C PHE A 6 22.17 -47.77 -45.93
N HIS A 7 23.47 -47.69 -45.65
CA HIS A 7 23.99 -46.82 -44.59
C HIS A 7 24.02 -45.35 -45.00
N SER A 8 24.17 -45.06 -46.30
CA SER A 8 24.23 -43.70 -46.86
C SER A 8 22.90 -42.96 -46.75
N GLU A 9 21.79 -43.61 -47.13
CA GLU A 9 20.45 -43.01 -47.08
C GLU A 9 19.96 -42.82 -45.64
N PHE A 10 20.29 -43.75 -44.73
CA PHE A 10 19.92 -43.65 -43.32
C PHE A 10 20.69 -42.53 -42.59
N PHE A 11 21.97 -42.36 -42.91
CA PHE A 11 22.78 -41.23 -42.42
C PHE A 11 22.24 -39.88 -42.92
N LEU A 12 21.84 -39.81 -44.19
CA LEU A 12 21.22 -38.61 -44.76
C LEU A 12 19.92 -38.27 -44.05
N VAL A 13 19.02 -39.23 -43.83
CA VAL A 13 17.75 -39.01 -43.10
C VAL A 13 18.01 -38.55 -41.66
N LEU A 14 18.99 -39.12 -40.96
CA LEU A 14 19.36 -38.68 -39.61
C LEU A 14 19.94 -37.26 -39.59
N ILE A 15 20.69 -36.85 -40.62
CA ILE A 15 21.18 -35.47 -40.77
C ILE A 15 20.02 -34.50 -41.03
N PHE A 16 19.06 -34.86 -41.90
CA PHE A 16 17.87 -34.05 -42.14
C PHE A 16 16.98 -33.93 -40.89
N VAL A 17 16.82 -35.02 -40.13
CA VAL A 17 16.09 -35.00 -38.85
C VAL A 17 16.82 -34.14 -37.82
N ALA A 18 18.15 -34.26 -37.69
CA ALA A 18 18.95 -33.45 -36.76
C ALA A 18 18.94 -31.94 -37.11
N LEU A 19 18.94 -31.58 -38.40
CA LEU A 19 18.82 -30.19 -38.85
C LEU A 19 17.42 -29.61 -38.60
N ALA A 20 16.36 -30.44 -38.58
CA ALA A 20 15.01 -29.99 -38.26
C ALA A 20 14.77 -29.68 -36.76
N ILE A 21 15.62 -30.20 -35.86
CA ILE A 21 15.53 -29.93 -34.40
C ILE A 21 16.33 -28.68 -34.00
N ALA A 22 17.17 -28.15 -34.89
CA ALA A 22 18.06 -27.01 -34.63
C ALA A 22 17.41 -25.67 -35.01
N LYS A 23 16.30 -25.32 -34.36
CA LYS A 23 15.80 -23.93 -34.34
C LYS A 23 14.95 -23.63 -33.11
N SER A 24 15.53 -23.77 -31.91
CA SER A 24 15.05 -22.96 -30.78
C SER A 24 15.61 -21.57 -30.97
N ASP A 25 14.94 -20.75 -31.78
CA ASP A 25 15.20 -19.32 -31.80
C ASP A 25 15.02 -18.82 -30.37
N GLY A 26 16.13 -18.49 -29.72
CA GLY A 26 16.16 -17.79 -28.46
C GLY A 26 15.52 -16.42 -28.67
N SER A 27 14.20 -16.37 -28.65
CA SER A 27 13.43 -15.15 -28.74
C SER A 27 13.84 -14.30 -27.56
N LYS A 28 14.69 -13.28 -27.81
CA LYS A 28 14.94 -12.19 -26.88
C LYS A 28 13.58 -11.75 -26.36
N LEU A 29 13.34 -11.97 -25.06
CA LEU A 29 12.10 -11.58 -24.40
C LEU A 29 11.76 -10.13 -24.79
N PRO A 30 10.57 -9.85 -25.34
CA PRO A 30 10.24 -8.51 -25.78
C PRO A 30 10.22 -7.59 -24.56
N LYS A 31 11.18 -6.68 -24.50
CA LYS A 31 11.29 -5.67 -23.44
C LYS A 31 10.41 -4.48 -23.80
N CYS A 32 9.75 -3.90 -22.81
CA CYS A 32 8.98 -2.67 -23.00
C CYS A 32 9.90 -1.52 -23.47
N PRO A 33 9.51 -0.76 -24.51
CA PRO A 33 10.31 0.37 -24.97
C PRO A 33 10.35 1.45 -23.88
N GLY A 34 11.56 1.79 -23.41
CA GLY A 34 11.76 2.85 -22.40
C GLY A 34 11.56 2.42 -20.95
N GLY A 35 11.24 1.15 -20.67
CA GLY A 35 10.90 0.68 -19.32
C GLY A 35 9.50 1.17 -18.88
N CYS A 36 9.02 0.65 -17.75
CA CYS A 36 7.74 1.04 -17.18
C CYS A 36 7.94 2.04 -16.03
N LEU A 37 6.94 2.91 -15.81
CA LEU A 37 6.92 3.82 -14.66
C LEU A 37 6.79 3.04 -13.34
N SER A 38 7.11 3.68 -12.22
CA SER A 38 6.91 3.09 -10.88
C SER A 38 5.45 2.67 -10.67
N GLY A 39 5.23 1.43 -10.22
CA GLY A 39 3.89 0.84 -10.07
C GLY A 39 3.36 0.16 -11.33
N PHE A 40 4.23 -0.09 -12.32
CA PHE A 40 3.92 -0.86 -13.52
C PHE A 40 5.04 -1.86 -13.84
N HIS A 41 4.67 -3.07 -14.28
CA HIS A 41 5.61 -4.05 -14.83
C HIS A 41 5.30 -4.34 -16.30
N CYS A 42 6.27 -4.94 -16.97
CA CYS A 42 6.17 -5.28 -18.37
C CYS A 42 5.55 -6.68 -18.52
N GLU A 43 4.41 -6.76 -19.17
CA GLU A 43 3.73 -8.01 -19.55
C GLU A 43 3.52 -8.04 -21.08
N VAL A 44 3.52 -9.23 -21.68
CA VAL A 44 3.32 -9.39 -23.13
C VAL A 44 1.88 -9.80 -23.39
N ILE A 45 1.08 -8.86 -23.89
CA ILE A 45 -0.33 -9.06 -24.23
C ILE A 45 -0.45 -9.11 -25.75
N ASP A 46 -0.96 -10.22 -26.29
CA ASP A 46 -1.13 -10.46 -27.73
C ASP A 46 0.16 -10.24 -28.56
N GLY A 47 1.30 -10.66 -28.00
CA GLY A 47 2.60 -10.52 -28.65
C GLY A 47 3.21 -9.11 -28.58
N VAL A 48 2.54 -8.16 -27.91
CA VAL A 48 3.01 -6.79 -27.72
C VAL A 48 3.41 -6.58 -26.25
N PRO A 49 4.63 -6.10 -25.94
CA PRO A 49 5.02 -5.75 -24.58
C PRO A 49 4.29 -4.47 -24.13
N GLN A 50 3.48 -4.57 -23.08
CA GLN A 50 2.71 -3.48 -22.49
C GLN A 50 3.08 -3.31 -21.01
N CYS A 51 3.08 -2.06 -20.55
CA CYS A 51 3.20 -1.77 -19.12
C CYS A 51 1.83 -1.91 -18.47
N VAL A 52 1.68 -2.92 -17.61
CA VAL A 52 0.47 -3.18 -16.84
C VAL A 52 0.69 -2.76 -15.39
N VAL A 53 -0.39 -2.45 -14.69
CA VAL A 53 -0.33 -2.03 -13.28
C VAL A 53 0.32 -3.14 -12.45
N ASP A 54 1.30 -2.79 -11.63
CA ASP A 54 1.83 -3.69 -10.63
C ASP A 54 0.73 -4.01 -9.63
N PRO A 55 0.31 -5.28 -9.51
CA PRO A 55 -0.86 -5.64 -8.71
C PRO A 55 -0.57 -5.51 -7.20
N GLY A 56 0.66 -5.12 -6.83
CA GLY A 56 1.08 -4.85 -5.47
C GLY A 56 1.34 -6.13 -4.66
N PRO A 57 2.01 -6.01 -3.49
CA PRO A 57 2.25 -7.14 -2.60
C PRO A 57 0.95 -7.83 -2.14
N CYS A 58 -0.20 -7.13 -2.10
CA CYS A 58 -1.45 -7.75 -1.69
C CYS A 58 -2.04 -8.74 -2.73
N ALA A 59 -1.63 -8.69 -3.99
CA ALA A 59 -2.15 -9.58 -5.03
C ALA A 59 -1.80 -11.06 -4.81
N ALA A 60 -0.68 -11.35 -4.16
CA ALA A 60 -0.26 -12.72 -3.86
C ALA A 60 -0.72 -13.22 -2.47
N VAL A 61 -1.29 -12.34 -1.65
CA VAL A 61 -1.64 -12.66 -0.26
C VAL A 61 -3.10 -13.08 -0.15
N ARG A 62 -3.32 -14.25 0.48
CA ARG A 62 -4.65 -14.74 0.81
C ARG A 62 -4.89 -14.57 2.30
N CYS A 63 -5.70 -13.59 2.64
CA CYS A 63 -6.09 -13.33 4.02
C CYS A 63 -7.18 -14.30 4.51
N GLY A 64 -7.14 -14.63 5.81
CA GLY A 64 -8.14 -15.47 6.45
C GLY A 64 -9.46 -14.74 6.68
N PHE A 65 -10.45 -15.45 7.25
CA PHE A 65 -11.76 -14.87 7.56
C PHE A 65 -11.65 -13.58 8.38
N ASN A 66 -12.46 -12.58 8.01
CA ASN A 66 -12.54 -11.25 8.65
C ASN A 66 -11.22 -10.45 8.69
N THR A 67 -10.27 -10.79 7.81
CA THR A 67 -9.05 -9.99 7.63
C THR A 67 -8.96 -9.48 6.19
N THR A 68 -8.44 -8.27 6.03
CA THR A 68 -8.27 -7.61 4.74
C THR A 68 -6.79 -7.34 4.52
N CYS A 69 -6.31 -7.51 3.28
CA CYS A 69 -4.94 -7.22 2.94
C CYS A 69 -4.74 -5.71 2.80
N PHE A 70 -3.72 -5.19 3.49
CA PHE A 70 -3.26 -3.81 3.34
C PHE A 70 -1.76 -3.78 3.06
N GLU A 71 -1.35 -2.77 2.32
CA GLU A 71 0.04 -2.53 1.98
C GLU A 71 0.62 -1.44 2.89
N PHE A 72 1.72 -1.74 3.56
CA PHE A 72 2.43 -0.79 4.40
C PHE A 72 3.93 -0.93 4.18
N ASN A 73 4.60 0.16 3.80
CA ASN A 73 6.03 0.19 3.46
C ASN A 73 6.44 -0.91 2.45
N GLY A 74 5.64 -1.11 1.40
CA GLY A 74 5.90 -2.10 0.35
C GLY A 74 5.69 -3.56 0.76
N LYS A 75 5.12 -3.80 1.95
CA LYS A 75 4.81 -5.15 2.45
C LYS A 75 3.30 -5.32 2.60
N ALA A 76 2.79 -6.48 2.20
CA ALA A 76 1.42 -6.87 2.46
C ALA A 76 1.26 -7.47 3.86
N ALA A 77 0.18 -7.08 4.54
CA ALA A 77 -0.23 -7.61 5.83
C ALA A 77 -1.76 -7.83 5.85
N CYS A 78 -2.19 -8.93 6.45
CA CYS A 78 -3.61 -9.19 6.70
C CYS A 78 -4.00 -8.59 8.06
N CYS A 79 -4.83 -7.57 8.04
CA CYS A 79 -5.30 -6.90 9.25
C CYS A 79 -6.77 -7.21 9.50
N ASN A 80 -7.15 -7.38 10.76
CA ASN A 80 -8.56 -7.39 11.15
C ASN A 80 -9.06 -5.94 11.20
N THR A 81 -10.13 -5.65 10.46
CA THR A 81 -10.75 -4.32 10.39
C THR A 81 -11.86 -4.13 11.42
N THR A 82 -12.19 -5.18 12.16
CA THR A 82 -13.14 -5.14 13.29
C THR A 82 -12.38 -4.75 14.55
N CYS A 83 -12.71 -3.58 15.09
CA CYS A 83 -12.05 -3.03 16.28
C CYS A 83 -12.88 -3.22 17.56
N SER A 84 -12.22 -3.05 18.70
CA SER A 84 -12.88 -3.12 20.00
C SER A 84 -13.75 -1.88 20.25
N ALA A 85 -14.56 -1.91 21.32
CA ALA A 85 -15.34 -0.75 21.72
C ALA A 85 -14.45 0.49 21.94
N GLY A 86 -14.83 1.62 21.33
CA GLY A 86 -14.08 2.87 21.42
C GLY A 86 -12.96 3.01 20.37
N GLU A 87 -12.77 2.02 19.50
CA GLU A 87 -11.76 2.02 18.44
C GLU A 87 -12.39 2.14 17.04
N VAL A 88 -11.60 2.63 16.09
CA VAL A 88 -11.87 2.69 14.66
C VAL A 88 -10.63 2.19 13.92
N PHE A 89 -10.85 1.38 12.88
CA PHE A 89 -9.76 0.93 12.03
C PHE A 89 -9.25 2.08 11.15
N SER A 90 -7.94 2.31 11.14
CA SER A 90 -7.29 3.28 10.27
C SER A 90 -6.21 2.60 9.44
N GLU A 91 -6.23 2.80 8.12
CA GLU A 91 -5.13 2.42 7.22
C GLU A 91 -3.87 3.26 7.49
N CYS A 92 -4.05 4.50 7.96
CA CYS A 92 -3.00 5.42 8.37
C CYS A 92 -3.18 5.69 9.87
N SER A 93 -2.74 4.77 10.72
CA SER A 93 -2.78 5.00 12.16
C SER A 93 -1.79 6.09 12.56
N SER A 94 -2.01 6.73 13.70
CA SER A 94 -1.04 7.64 14.30
C SER A 94 -0.05 6.85 15.13
N TYR A 95 1.22 7.25 15.06
CA TYR A 95 2.24 6.77 16.00
C TYR A 95 2.06 7.31 17.43
N CYS A 96 1.19 8.31 17.62
CA CYS A 96 0.98 8.97 18.91
C CYS A 96 -0.52 9.03 19.19
N GLU A 97 -1.11 7.85 19.23
CA GLU A 97 -2.46 7.69 19.75
C GLU A 97 -2.55 8.32 21.15
N PRO A 98 -3.60 9.12 21.43
CA PRO A 98 -3.70 9.84 22.69
C PRO A 98 -3.93 8.87 23.85
N THR A 99 -3.29 9.13 24.99
CA THR A 99 -3.40 8.33 26.21
C THR A 99 -3.87 9.19 27.39
N CYS A 100 -4.18 8.58 28.54
CA CYS A 100 -4.47 9.31 29.78
C CYS A 100 -3.24 10.06 30.34
N GLU A 101 -2.04 9.77 29.84
CA GLU A 101 -0.79 10.40 30.25
C GLU A 101 -0.38 11.47 29.22
N PRO A 102 0.22 12.60 29.66
CA PRO A 102 0.73 13.59 28.73
C PRO A 102 1.79 12.96 27.81
N PRO A 103 1.79 13.28 26.51
CA PRO A 103 2.80 12.75 25.59
C PRO A 103 4.18 13.25 26.01
N THR A 104 5.13 12.32 26.13
CA THR A 104 6.52 12.62 26.52
C THR A 104 7.38 13.09 25.35
N MET A 105 6.89 12.96 24.11
CA MET A 105 7.59 13.34 22.89
C MET A 105 6.66 13.96 21.85
N ALA A 106 7.23 14.75 20.95
CA ALA A 106 6.51 15.34 19.83
C ALA A 106 6.05 14.26 18.84
N CYS A 107 4.85 14.43 18.30
CA CYS A 107 4.29 13.44 17.38
C CYS A 107 4.77 13.63 15.95
N ILE A 108 5.23 12.54 15.33
CA ILE A 108 5.50 12.50 13.89
C ILE A 108 4.19 12.47 13.11
N GLN A 109 4.12 13.27 12.04
CA GLN A 109 2.93 13.38 11.18
C GLN A 109 2.91 12.34 10.05
N SER A 110 3.62 11.22 10.22
CA SER A 110 3.64 10.12 9.25
C SER A 110 2.61 9.04 9.60
N CYS A 111 2.07 8.37 8.58
CA CYS A 111 1.21 7.22 8.77
C CYS A 111 1.95 6.05 9.41
N GLY A 112 1.43 5.58 10.54
CA GLY A 112 1.71 4.27 11.09
C GLY A 112 1.01 3.14 10.32
N PRO A 113 1.28 1.88 10.71
CA PRO A 113 0.71 0.72 10.06
C PRO A 113 -0.82 0.67 10.20
N PRO A 114 -1.54 0.00 9.28
CA PRO A 114 -2.98 -0.21 9.39
C PRO A 114 -3.35 -0.90 10.71
N ALA A 115 -4.14 -0.24 11.55
CA ALA A 115 -4.44 -0.71 12.90
C ALA A 115 -5.76 -0.14 13.45
N CYS A 116 -6.30 -0.79 14.47
CA CYS A 116 -7.36 -0.23 15.30
C CYS A 116 -6.79 0.83 16.25
N GLN A 117 -7.40 2.00 16.24
CA GLN A 117 -6.99 3.14 17.06
C GLN A 117 -8.21 3.77 17.74
N CYS A 118 -8.05 4.39 18.90
CA CYS A 118 -9.09 5.10 19.61
C CYS A 118 -9.74 6.12 18.69
N ARG A 119 -11.07 6.07 18.66
CA ARG A 119 -11.87 7.03 17.91
C ARG A 119 -11.64 8.43 18.47
N THR A 120 -11.91 9.44 17.65
CA THR A 120 -11.77 10.85 18.04
C THR A 120 -12.49 11.12 19.37
N GLY A 121 -11.78 11.77 20.30
CA GLY A 121 -12.28 12.10 21.64
C GLY A 121 -12.09 11.00 22.68
N TYR A 122 -11.53 9.84 22.33
CA TYR A 122 -11.16 8.77 23.26
C TYR A 122 -9.65 8.73 23.46
N VAL A 123 -9.23 8.24 24.62
CA VAL A 123 -7.81 8.04 24.97
C VAL A 123 -7.56 6.58 25.30
N ARG A 124 -6.36 6.07 24.97
CA ARG A 124 -5.96 4.72 25.35
C ARG A 124 -5.46 4.71 26.79
N ASP A 125 -6.09 3.86 27.59
CA ASP A 125 -5.68 3.55 28.96
C ASP A 125 -5.70 2.04 29.17
N ASN A 126 -4.60 1.48 29.66
CA ASN A 126 -4.46 0.04 29.92
C ASN A 126 -4.94 -0.85 28.75
N GLY A 127 -4.63 -0.44 27.52
CA GLY A 127 -4.99 -1.13 26.28
C GLY A 127 -6.43 -0.94 25.80
N LYS A 128 -7.26 -0.15 26.50
CA LYS A 128 -8.65 0.14 26.12
C LYS A 128 -8.84 1.61 25.78
N CYS A 129 -9.73 1.90 24.83
CA CYS A 129 -10.13 3.26 24.53
C CYS A 129 -11.26 3.69 25.46
N VAL A 130 -10.99 4.68 26.30
CA VAL A 130 -11.90 5.16 27.35
C VAL A 130 -12.23 6.64 27.13
N ASP A 131 -13.32 7.09 27.77
CA ASP A 131 -13.63 8.52 27.82
C ASP A 131 -12.54 9.22 28.65
N PRO A 132 -11.96 10.35 28.21
CA PRO A 132 -10.91 11.05 28.95
C PRO A 132 -11.29 11.37 30.41
N LYS A 133 -12.59 11.51 30.70
CA LYS A 133 -13.09 11.76 32.07
C LYS A 133 -12.92 10.57 33.02
N THR A 134 -12.69 9.37 32.48
CA THR A 134 -12.48 8.14 33.25
C THR A 134 -11.02 7.87 33.61
N CYS A 135 -10.08 8.72 33.15
CA CYS A 135 -8.69 8.62 33.60
C CYS A 135 -8.60 8.81 35.12
N SER A 136 -7.88 7.93 35.82
CA SER A 136 -7.70 7.95 37.29
C SER A 136 -7.07 9.25 37.82
N ASN A 137 -6.53 10.08 36.93
CA ASN A 137 -6.06 11.43 37.22
C ASN A 137 -7.23 12.41 37.20
N ASN A 138 -8.15 12.24 38.15
CA ASN A 138 -9.20 13.20 38.40
C ASN A 138 -8.63 14.33 39.28
N GLU A 139 -7.72 15.14 38.74
CA GLU A 139 -7.62 16.58 39.01
C GLU A 139 -6.97 17.26 37.79
N GLN A 140 -7.83 17.98 37.04
CA GLN A 140 -7.53 19.01 36.05
C GLN A 140 -6.78 18.62 34.76
N SER A 141 -7.53 18.09 33.80
CA SER A 141 -7.60 18.76 32.48
C SER A 141 -9.00 18.62 31.89
N GLY A 142 -9.98 19.01 32.69
CA GLY A 142 -11.12 19.70 32.11
C GLY A 142 -10.64 21.09 31.72
N GLN A 143 -10.12 21.29 30.51
CA GLN A 143 -10.40 22.56 29.84
C GLN A 143 -11.87 22.53 29.43
N SER A 144 -12.72 22.72 30.43
CA SER A 144 -14.00 23.37 30.23
C SER A 144 -13.66 24.77 29.74
N TYR A 145 -13.53 24.94 28.44
CA TYR A 145 -13.60 26.27 27.82
C TYR A 145 -14.96 26.86 28.23
N VAL A 146 -14.96 27.75 29.21
CA VAL A 146 -16.08 28.64 29.47
C VAL A 146 -15.69 29.99 28.90
N ASP A 147 -16.29 30.27 27.74
CA ASP A 147 -16.54 31.55 27.08
C ASP A 147 -15.40 32.58 26.98
N GLU A 148 -14.69 32.53 25.85
CA GLU A 148 -14.26 33.76 25.15
C GLU A 148 -14.63 33.62 23.66
N PRO A 149 -15.41 34.55 23.06
CA PRO A 149 -15.80 34.47 21.66
C PRO A 149 -14.64 34.99 20.81
N ILE A 150 -13.71 34.10 20.47
CA ILE A 150 -12.83 34.29 19.33
C ILE A 150 -13.36 33.36 18.25
N THR A 151 -14.03 33.93 17.27
CA THR A 151 -14.39 33.28 16.01
C THR A 151 -13.27 32.32 15.60
N PRO A 152 -13.55 31.00 15.47
CA PRO A 152 -12.51 30.08 15.02
C PRO A 152 -12.11 30.48 13.60
N PRO A 153 -10.82 30.57 13.24
CA PRO A 153 -10.46 30.40 11.85
C PRO A 153 -10.95 29.01 11.46
N THR A 154 -11.99 28.98 10.64
CA THR A 154 -12.51 27.79 9.97
C THR A 154 -11.35 26.90 9.51
N PRO A 155 -11.41 25.57 9.67
CA PRO A 155 -10.33 24.69 9.23
C PRO A 155 -10.04 24.92 7.75
N SER A 156 -8.84 25.43 7.46
CA SER A 156 -8.47 25.98 6.16
C SER A 156 -8.34 24.96 5.02
N CYS A 157 -8.47 23.65 5.31
CA CYS A 157 -8.54 22.60 4.28
C CYS A 157 -9.94 22.00 4.19
N LYS A 158 -10.73 22.47 3.21
CA LYS A 158 -11.88 21.72 2.67
C LYS A 158 -11.90 21.66 1.14
N PRO A 159 -11.10 20.78 0.54
CA PRO A 159 -11.44 20.12 -0.71
C PRO A 159 -11.67 18.62 -0.46
N GLN A 160 -12.71 18.05 -1.07
CA GLN A 160 -12.91 16.61 -1.17
C GLN A 160 -11.90 16.06 -2.20
N CYS A 161 -10.66 15.87 -1.79
CA CYS A 161 -9.61 15.34 -2.66
C CYS A 161 -9.96 13.90 -3.09
N LEU A 162 -9.67 13.58 -4.35
CA LEU A 162 -9.81 12.22 -4.87
C LEU A 162 -8.81 11.28 -4.18
N ARG A 163 -9.10 9.97 -4.22
CA ARG A 163 -8.23 8.94 -3.66
C ARG A 163 -6.82 9.04 -4.27
N GLY A 164 -5.77 9.08 -3.44
CA GLY A 164 -4.38 9.27 -3.86
C GLY A 164 -3.85 10.71 -3.78
N PHE A 165 -4.61 11.63 -3.20
CA PHE A 165 -4.22 13.03 -2.99
C PHE A 165 -4.48 13.45 -1.54
N HIS A 166 -3.61 14.28 -0.98
CA HIS A 166 -3.78 14.85 0.36
C HIS A 166 -3.90 16.38 0.30
N CYS A 167 -4.62 16.97 1.25
CA CYS A 167 -4.86 18.42 1.29
C CYS A 167 -3.72 19.15 2.01
N VAL A 168 -3.17 20.19 1.40
CA VAL A 168 -2.16 21.08 1.98
C VAL A 168 -2.53 22.54 1.76
N GLN A 169 -2.08 23.43 2.65
CA GLN A 169 -2.25 24.87 2.48
C GLN A 169 -1.07 25.44 1.67
N LEU A 170 -1.32 25.89 0.45
CA LEU A 170 -0.32 26.60 -0.37
C LEU A 170 -0.72 28.08 -0.43
N ASN A 171 0.16 28.96 0.07
CA ASN A 171 -0.05 30.41 0.05
C ASN A 171 -1.40 30.85 0.61
N GLY A 172 -1.86 30.20 1.68
CA GLY A 172 -3.14 30.51 2.32
C GLY A 172 -4.37 29.90 1.64
N ASN A 173 -4.22 29.14 0.55
CA ASN A 173 -5.31 28.42 -0.12
C ASN A 173 -5.15 26.89 -0.01
N PRO A 174 -6.25 26.13 0.20
CA PRO A 174 -6.19 24.67 0.22
C PRO A 174 -6.01 24.10 -1.18
N ALA A 175 -5.08 23.16 -1.33
CA ALA A 175 -4.79 22.46 -2.57
C ALA A 175 -4.64 20.95 -2.31
N CYS A 176 -5.18 20.12 -3.20
CA CYS A 176 -4.92 18.69 -3.21
C CYS A 176 -3.61 18.42 -3.94
N VAL A 177 -2.61 17.89 -3.25
CA VAL A 177 -1.33 17.49 -3.84
C VAL A 177 -1.20 15.98 -3.84
N THR A 178 -0.56 15.44 -4.88
CA THR A 178 -0.14 14.04 -4.90
C THR A 178 1.06 13.87 -3.99
N ASP A 179 1.20 12.71 -3.35
CA ASP A 179 2.47 12.27 -2.75
C ASP A 179 3.50 12.05 -3.87
N LYS A 180 4.06 13.13 -4.41
CA LYS A 180 5.22 13.04 -5.29
C LYS A 180 6.42 12.75 -4.42
N GLY A 181 6.80 11.48 -4.41
CA GLY A 181 7.99 10.97 -3.77
C GLY A 181 9.26 11.75 -4.14
N LYS A 182 10.12 11.89 -3.14
CA LYS A 182 11.55 11.61 -3.35
C LYS A 182 11.74 10.10 -3.37
#